data_AF-A0A2T4VJK0-F1
#
_entry.id   AF-A0A2T4VJK0-F1
#
_cell.length_a   1.000
_cell.length_b   1.000
_cell.length_c   1.000
_cell.angle_alpha   90.00
_cell.angle_beta   90.00
_cell.angle_gamma   90.00
#
_symmetry.space_group_name_H-M   'P 1'
#
loop_
_entity.id
_entity.type
_entity.pdbx_description
1 polymer ?
#
loop_
_entity_poly.entity_id
_entity_poly.type
_entity_poly.pdbx_seq_one_letter_code
_entity_poly.pdbx_strand_id
1 'polypeptide(L)'
;MKRTVLPFLLLLAAACGPRYGMRVPDKLVEKLPYESRIELLESENDLALAIDKVDEASNELLRARDSIRRAKARQSAARDEESRAPDEASREVAKLAIEESKARVEYLRAKQRVNVGLRDVEQLSLRCAFARFELARLQAARKAKVQGSEKLDPKKFEDQVSRCETKVKEERAELAEDSAQEKTAREAWEVKKTALAKKTFDARASPYVEIL
;
A
#
# COMPACT_ATOMS: atom_id res chain seq x y z
N MET A 1 40.21 -38.78 -14.50
CA MET A 1 38.86 -38.92 -13.91
C MET A 1 38.18 -37.56 -13.92
N LYS A 2 36.85 -37.56 -14.11
CA LYS A 2 36.05 -36.46 -14.66
C LYS A 2 35.87 -35.27 -13.70
N ARG A 3 35.76 -34.10 -14.32
CA ARG A 3 35.48 -32.77 -13.76
C ARG A 3 34.18 -32.75 -12.93
N THR A 4 34.26 -32.28 -11.69
CA THR A 4 33.09 -31.86 -10.89
C THR A 4 33.15 -30.34 -10.75
N VAL A 5 32.47 -29.66 -11.69
CA VAL A 5 32.26 -28.21 -11.68
C VAL A 5 31.10 -27.94 -10.70
N LEU A 6 31.38 -27.17 -9.64
CA LEU A 6 30.39 -26.62 -8.71
C LEU A 6 29.37 -25.74 -9.46
N PRO A 7 28.06 -26.01 -9.40
CA PRO A 7 27.03 -25.08 -9.82
C PRO A 7 26.38 -24.46 -8.57
N PHE A 8 27.06 -23.51 -7.91
CA PHE A 8 26.48 -22.81 -6.75
C PHE A 8 26.59 -21.27 -6.82
N LEU A 9 27.06 -20.73 -7.95
CA LEU A 9 27.28 -19.29 -8.13
C LEU A 9 26.20 -18.56 -8.95
N LEU A 10 25.14 -19.26 -9.41
CA LEU A 10 24.08 -18.67 -10.24
C LEU A 10 22.85 -18.15 -9.46
N LEU A 11 22.77 -18.37 -8.14
CA LEU A 11 21.62 -17.94 -7.33
C LEU A 11 21.75 -16.52 -6.74
N LEU A 12 22.89 -15.85 -6.90
CA LEU A 12 23.11 -14.47 -6.42
C LEU A 12 22.79 -13.39 -7.47
N ALA A 13 22.47 -13.77 -8.71
CA ALA A 13 22.13 -12.81 -9.77
C ALA A 13 20.63 -12.40 -9.77
N ALA A 14 19.77 -13.09 -9.01
CA ALA A 14 18.32 -12.81 -8.96
C ALA A 14 17.91 -11.81 -7.86
N ALA A 15 18.86 -11.29 -7.05
CA ALA A 15 18.56 -10.27 -6.02
C ALA A 15 18.65 -8.82 -6.53
N CYS A 16 18.99 -8.61 -7.81
CA CYS A 16 18.89 -7.31 -8.46
C CYS A 16 17.48 -7.15 -9.06
N GLY A 17 16.51 -6.79 -8.23
CA GLY A 17 15.23 -6.28 -8.73
C GLY A 17 15.47 -5.14 -9.74
N PRO A 18 14.55 -4.92 -10.70
CA PRO A 18 14.74 -3.91 -11.74
C PRO A 18 15.11 -2.55 -11.12
N ARG A 19 16.32 -2.06 -11.46
CA ARG A 19 16.79 -0.74 -11.04
C ARG A 19 16.11 0.31 -11.91
N TYR A 20 14.96 0.79 -11.49
CA TYR A 20 14.35 2.01 -12.01
C TYR A 20 15.15 3.20 -11.46
N GLY A 21 16.21 3.60 -12.16
CA GLY A 21 17.19 4.53 -11.61
C GLY A 21 17.99 5.31 -12.66
N MET A 22 17.64 5.19 -13.94
CA MET A 22 18.22 6.08 -14.94
C MET A 22 17.78 7.51 -14.67
N ARG A 23 18.75 8.42 -14.71
CA ARG A 23 18.55 9.85 -14.48
C ARG A 23 19.13 10.65 -15.62
N VAL A 24 18.43 11.71 -15.98
CA VAL A 24 18.96 12.76 -16.84
C VAL A 24 19.89 13.62 -16.00
N PRO A 25 21.14 13.86 -16.43
CA PRO A 25 22.06 14.73 -15.72
C PRO A 25 21.47 16.13 -15.51
N ASP A 26 21.57 16.67 -14.30
CA ASP A 26 20.98 17.96 -13.92
C ASP A 26 21.44 19.12 -14.81
N LYS A 27 22.72 19.08 -15.24
CA LYS A 27 23.31 20.03 -16.20
C LYS A 27 22.56 20.13 -17.54
N LEU A 28 21.78 19.12 -17.93
CA LEU A 28 20.95 19.19 -19.14
C LEU A 28 19.65 19.94 -18.89
N VAL A 29 19.11 19.85 -17.67
CA VAL A 29 17.90 20.56 -17.25
C VAL A 29 18.18 22.02 -16.95
N GLU A 30 19.32 22.33 -16.32
CA GLU A 30 19.75 23.71 -16.06
C GLU A 30 19.88 24.55 -17.33
N LYS A 31 20.20 23.90 -18.46
CA LYS A 31 20.34 24.53 -19.77
C LYS A 31 19.03 24.62 -20.55
N LEU A 32 17.91 24.14 -20.00
CA LEU A 32 16.62 24.26 -20.66
C LEU A 32 16.17 25.72 -20.72
N PRO A 33 15.57 26.15 -21.85
CA PRO A 33 14.80 27.39 -21.91
C PRO A 33 13.72 27.42 -20.84
N TYR A 34 13.37 28.61 -20.37
CA TYR A 34 12.37 28.81 -19.33
C TYR A 34 11.04 28.11 -19.66
N GLU A 35 10.61 28.24 -20.91
CA GLU A 35 9.38 27.66 -21.46
C GLU A 35 9.41 26.13 -21.39
N SER A 36 10.55 25.50 -21.71
CA SER A 36 10.71 24.04 -21.62
C SER A 36 10.75 23.52 -20.19
N ARG A 37 11.14 24.36 -19.21
CA ARG A 37 11.06 23.98 -17.78
C ARG A 37 9.63 24.07 -17.27
N ILE A 38 8.81 25.01 -17.77
CA ILE A 38 7.38 25.06 -17.44
C ILE A 38 6.69 23.77 -17.86
N GLU A 39 7.03 23.22 -19.04
CA GLU A 39 6.50 21.93 -19.51
C GLU A 39 6.82 20.76 -18.56
N LEU A 40 7.86 20.86 -17.73
CA LEU A 40 8.20 19.81 -16.74
C LEU A 40 7.32 19.85 -15.49
N LEU A 41 6.65 20.97 -15.20
CA LEU A 41 5.87 21.14 -13.97
C LEU A 41 4.73 20.12 -13.84
N GLU A 42 4.12 19.70 -14.95
CA GLU A 42 3.10 18.65 -14.95
C GLU A 42 3.69 17.32 -14.47
N SER A 43 4.86 16.94 -15.00
CA SER A 43 5.55 15.72 -14.60
C SER A 43 6.14 15.78 -13.18
N GLU A 44 6.49 16.97 -12.69
CA GLU A 44 6.88 17.20 -11.29
C GLU A 44 5.69 17.07 -10.34
N ASN A 45 4.53 17.57 -10.74
CA ASN A 45 3.28 17.44 -9.98
C ASN A 45 2.91 15.96 -9.84
N ASP A 46 2.98 15.19 -10.92
CA ASP A 46 2.77 13.74 -10.91
C ASP A 46 3.69 13.01 -9.92
N LEU A 47 4.95 13.44 -9.81
CA LEU A 47 5.89 12.90 -8.84
C LEU A 47 5.50 13.29 -7.41
N ALA A 48 5.11 14.53 -7.17
CA ALA A 48 4.63 14.99 -5.87
C ALA A 48 3.39 14.20 -5.42
N LEU A 49 2.40 14.01 -6.30
CA LEU A 49 1.22 13.19 -6.03
C LEU A 49 1.58 11.74 -5.69
N ALA A 50 2.63 11.19 -6.29
CA ALA A 50 3.08 9.84 -5.96
C ALA A 50 3.75 9.76 -4.58
N ILE A 51 4.42 10.83 -4.13
CA ILE A 51 4.95 10.94 -2.76
C ILE A 51 3.79 10.97 -1.77
N ASP A 52 2.80 11.84 -2.01
CA ASP A 52 1.62 11.97 -1.14
C ASP A 52 0.88 10.64 -0.95
N LYS A 53 0.76 9.84 -2.02
CA LYS A 53 0.16 8.49 -1.96
C LYS A 53 0.94 7.51 -1.10
N VAL A 54 2.27 7.55 -1.13
CA VAL A 54 3.11 6.71 -0.26
C VAL A 54 2.93 7.11 1.20
N ASP A 55 2.84 8.41 1.48
CA ASP A 55 2.63 8.92 2.83
C ASP A 55 1.22 8.57 3.34
N GLU A 56 0.19 8.70 2.50
CA GLU A 56 -1.17 8.26 2.81
C GLU A 56 -1.24 6.77 3.11
N ALA A 57 -0.65 5.92 2.26
CA ALA A 57 -0.61 4.47 2.48
C ALA A 57 0.15 4.11 3.78
N SER A 58 1.22 4.83 4.09
CA SER A 58 1.97 4.64 5.34
C SER A 58 1.16 5.06 6.57
N ASN A 59 0.38 6.14 6.47
CA ASN A 59 -0.53 6.59 7.52
C ASN A 59 -1.68 5.59 7.75
N GLU A 60 -2.22 4.99 6.68
CA GLU A 60 -3.22 3.94 6.78
C GLU A 60 -2.73 2.69 7.53
N LEU A 61 -1.45 2.34 7.41
CA LEU A 61 -0.85 1.27 8.22
C LEU A 61 -0.83 1.61 9.71
N LEU A 62 -0.50 2.86 10.06
CA LEU A 62 -0.50 3.32 11.45
C LEU A 62 -1.93 3.32 12.02
N ARG A 63 -2.91 3.79 11.25
CA ARG A 63 -4.35 3.77 11.62
C ARG A 63 -4.86 2.34 11.81
N ALA A 64 -4.47 1.41 10.93
CA ALA A 64 -4.83 0.00 11.03
C ALA A 64 -4.26 -0.64 12.31
N ARG A 65 -2.97 -0.39 12.61
CA ARG A 65 -2.33 -0.89 13.84
C ARG A 65 -3.06 -0.43 15.09
N ASP A 66 -3.40 0.85 15.15
CA ASP A 66 -4.08 1.42 16.30
C ASP A 66 -5.52 0.90 16.44
N SER A 67 -6.22 0.72 15.32
CA SER A 67 -7.55 0.12 15.30
C SER A 67 -7.55 -1.33 15.78
N ILE A 68 -6.53 -2.13 15.40
CA ILE A 68 -6.36 -3.50 15.91
C ILE A 68 -6.12 -3.49 17.42
N ARG A 69 -5.29 -2.56 17.91
CA ARG A 69 -5.02 -2.42 19.35
C ARG A 69 -6.31 -2.11 20.12
N ARG A 70 -7.11 -1.13 19.66
CA ARG A 70 -8.42 -0.82 20.26
C ARG A 70 -9.39 -2.00 20.22
N ALA A 71 -9.49 -2.69 19.08
CA ALA A 71 -10.38 -3.84 18.94
C ALA A 71 -10.01 -4.98 19.92
N LYS A 72 -8.71 -5.24 20.12
CA LYS A 72 -8.23 -6.20 21.15
C LYS A 72 -8.54 -5.74 22.57
N ALA A 73 -8.40 -4.44 22.86
CA ALA A 73 -8.76 -3.91 24.17
C ALA A 73 -10.26 -4.11 24.47
N ARG A 74 -11.14 -3.83 23.50
CA ARG A 74 -12.58 -4.11 23.63
C ARG A 74 -12.89 -5.59 23.81
N GLN A 75 -12.19 -6.45 23.06
CA GLN A 75 -12.32 -7.89 23.25
C GLN A 75 -11.97 -8.31 24.68
N SER A 76 -10.92 -7.74 25.29
CA SER A 76 -10.55 -8.00 26.68
C SER A 76 -11.63 -7.52 27.65
N ALA A 77 -12.11 -6.29 27.47
CA ALA A 77 -13.17 -5.73 28.30
C ALA A 77 -14.47 -6.58 28.24
N ALA A 78 -14.86 -7.05 27.06
CA ALA A 78 -16.02 -7.92 26.91
C ALA A 78 -15.87 -9.27 27.63
N ARG A 79 -14.64 -9.84 27.68
CA ARG A 79 -14.34 -11.05 28.48
C ARG A 79 -14.44 -10.79 29.97
N ASP A 80 -13.94 -9.64 30.42
CA ASP A 80 -14.05 -9.24 31.83
C ASP A 80 -15.53 -9.06 32.23
N GLU A 81 -16.33 -8.43 31.36
CA GLU A 81 -17.78 -8.29 31.56
C GLU A 81 -18.49 -9.64 31.62
N GLU A 82 -18.15 -10.60 30.73
CA GLU A 82 -18.72 -11.95 30.79
C GLU A 82 -18.42 -12.63 32.13
N SER A 83 -17.20 -12.50 32.63
CA SER A 83 -16.79 -13.10 33.91
C SER A 83 -17.51 -12.50 35.12
N ARG A 84 -17.88 -11.22 35.05
CA ARG A 84 -18.52 -10.45 36.13
C ARG A 84 -20.03 -10.26 35.93
N ALA A 85 -20.61 -10.88 34.90
CA ALA A 85 -22.01 -10.70 34.56
C ALA A 85 -22.93 -11.12 35.72
N PRO A 86 -23.82 -10.23 36.19
CA PRO A 86 -24.69 -10.50 37.35
C PRO A 86 -25.84 -11.46 37.03
N ASP A 87 -26.19 -11.59 35.75
CA ASP A 87 -27.31 -12.40 35.27
C ASP A 87 -27.00 -12.98 33.86
N GLU A 88 -27.81 -13.95 33.42
CA GLU A 88 -27.59 -14.63 32.13
C GLU A 88 -27.82 -13.71 30.92
N ALA A 89 -28.75 -12.75 30.99
CA ALA A 89 -28.98 -11.83 29.87
C ALA A 89 -27.78 -10.90 29.65
N SER A 90 -27.20 -10.40 30.74
CA SER A 90 -25.94 -9.64 30.73
C SER A 90 -24.77 -10.49 30.19
N ARG A 91 -24.71 -11.77 30.58
CA ARG A 91 -23.69 -12.72 30.10
C ARG A 91 -23.82 -12.99 28.60
N GLU A 92 -25.04 -13.16 28.09
CA GLU A 92 -25.31 -13.32 26.66
C GLU A 92 -24.85 -12.11 25.83
N VAL A 93 -25.12 -10.89 26.30
CA VAL A 93 -24.66 -9.66 25.64
C VAL A 93 -23.13 -9.60 25.61
N ALA A 94 -22.46 -9.95 26.71
CA ALA A 94 -21.00 -9.98 26.78
C ALA A 94 -20.42 -11.03 25.80
N LYS A 95 -21.01 -12.24 25.72
CA LYS A 95 -20.62 -13.27 24.74
C LYS A 95 -20.76 -12.77 23.29
N LEU A 96 -21.87 -12.10 22.96
CA LEU A 96 -22.04 -11.50 21.63
C LEU A 96 -20.99 -10.42 21.32
N ALA A 97 -20.66 -9.59 22.32
CA ALA A 97 -19.61 -8.58 22.18
C ALA A 97 -18.21 -9.21 21.98
N ILE A 98 -17.91 -10.33 22.65
CA ILE A 98 -16.67 -11.08 22.42
C ILE A 98 -16.60 -11.61 20.99
N GLU A 99 -17.69 -12.18 20.48
CA GLU A 99 -17.75 -12.73 19.11
C GLU A 99 -17.66 -11.63 18.03
N GLU A 100 -18.33 -10.50 18.23
CA GLU A 100 -18.16 -9.32 17.37
C GLU A 100 -16.71 -8.83 17.38
N SER A 101 -16.12 -8.66 18.56
CA SER A 101 -14.77 -8.10 18.67
C SER A 101 -13.70 -9.05 18.15
N LYS A 102 -13.89 -10.38 18.26
CA LYS A 102 -13.05 -11.38 17.58
C LYS A 102 -13.10 -11.19 16.07
N ALA A 103 -14.29 -11.18 15.48
CA ALA A 103 -14.48 -11.01 14.04
C ALA A 103 -13.91 -9.66 13.56
N ARG A 104 -14.05 -8.60 14.36
CA ARG A 104 -13.46 -7.29 14.09
C ARG A 104 -11.94 -7.34 14.04
N VAL A 105 -11.29 -8.03 14.98
CA VAL A 105 -9.82 -8.18 14.98
C VAL A 105 -9.36 -8.95 13.75
N GLU A 106 -10.07 -10.00 13.35
CA GLU A 106 -9.79 -10.77 12.12
C GLU A 106 -9.91 -9.90 10.87
N TYR A 107 -11.02 -9.17 10.74
CA TYR A 107 -11.24 -8.18 9.69
C TYR A 107 -10.10 -7.16 9.62
N LEU A 108 -9.77 -6.51 10.74
CA LEU A 108 -8.74 -5.47 10.77
C LEU A 108 -7.34 -6.01 10.45
N ARG A 109 -7.05 -7.28 10.79
CA ARG A 109 -5.80 -7.93 10.36
C ARG A 109 -5.78 -8.24 8.88
N ALA A 110 -6.89 -8.67 8.29
CA ALA A 110 -6.99 -8.86 6.84
C ALA A 110 -6.80 -7.51 6.12
N LYS A 111 -7.47 -6.46 6.58
CA LYS A 111 -7.25 -5.09 6.10
C LYS A 111 -5.81 -4.63 6.24
N GLN A 112 -5.14 -4.96 7.35
CA GLN A 112 -3.73 -4.63 7.52
C GLN A 112 -2.84 -5.28 6.45
N ARG A 113 -3.09 -6.54 6.05
CA ARG A 113 -2.33 -7.20 4.97
C ARG A 113 -2.49 -6.45 3.65
N VAL A 114 -3.74 -6.13 3.28
CA VAL A 114 -4.05 -5.31 2.10
C VAL A 114 -3.32 -3.97 2.16
N ASN A 115 -3.37 -3.28 3.30
CA ASN A 115 -2.69 -1.99 3.46
C ASN A 115 -1.16 -2.10 3.31
N VAL A 116 -0.53 -3.20 3.75
CA VAL A 116 0.91 -3.42 3.57
C VAL A 116 1.22 -3.57 2.08
N GLY A 117 0.49 -4.43 1.39
CA GLY A 117 0.64 -4.63 -0.03
C GLY A 117 0.38 -3.37 -0.86
N LEU A 118 -0.65 -2.59 -0.51
CA LEU A 118 -0.92 -1.29 -1.13
C LEU A 118 0.23 -0.30 -0.93
N ARG A 119 0.81 -0.24 0.27
CA ARG A 119 1.98 0.62 0.53
C ARG A 119 3.16 0.21 -0.35
N ASP A 120 3.40 -1.07 -0.57
CA ASP A 120 4.48 -1.55 -1.43
C ASP A 120 4.21 -1.23 -2.91
N VAL A 121 2.97 -1.36 -3.36
CA VAL A 121 2.50 -0.90 -4.68
C VAL A 121 2.69 0.59 -4.88
N GLU A 122 2.34 1.42 -3.89
CA GLU A 122 2.51 2.87 -3.99
C GLU A 122 3.99 3.28 -3.97
N GLN A 123 4.84 2.57 -3.22
CA GLN A 123 6.29 2.77 -3.31
C GLN A 123 6.87 2.42 -4.67
N LEU A 124 6.39 1.34 -5.30
CA LEU A 124 6.76 1.02 -6.67
C LEU A 124 6.24 2.08 -7.64
N SER A 125 5.01 2.53 -7.44
CA SER A 125 4.38 3.58 -8.25
C SER A 125 5.13 4.92 -8.17
N LEU A 126 5.67 5.27 -7.01
CA LEU A 126 6.59 6.40 -6.84
C LEU A 126 7.87 6.23 -7.67
N ARG A 127 8.46 5.03 -7.70
CA ARG A 127 9.62 4.76 -8.57
C ARG A 127 9.25 4.90 -10.05
N CYS A 128 8.05 4.49 -10.44
CA CYS A 128 7.56 4.67 -11.81
C CYS A 128 7.29 6.15 -12.13
N ALA A 129 6.76 6.92 -11.18
CA ALA A 129 6.60 8.38 -11.33
C ALA A 129 7.96 9.07 -11.52
N PHE A 130 8.97 8.67 -10.76
CA PHE A 130 10.34 9.15 -10.95
C PHE A 130 10.87 8.79 -12.35
N ALA A 131 10.64 7.56 -12.81
CA ALA A 131 11.03 7.15 -14.17
C ALA A 131 10.32 7.96 -15.27
N ARG A 132 9.02 8.25 -15.11
CA ARG A 132 8.24 9.10 -16.02
C ARG A 132 8.76 10.53 -16.04
N PHE A 133 9.08 11.07 -14.86
CA PHE A 133 9.68 12.38 -14.73
C PHE A 133 11.03 12.47 -15.44
N GLU A 134 11.91 11.47 -15.27
CA GLU A 134 13.19 11.43 -15.95
C GLU A 134 13.07 11.28 -17.48
N LEU A 135 12.06 10.54 -17.97
CA LEU A 135 11.74 10.50 -19.39
C LEU A 135 11.29 11.88 -19.90
N ALA A 136 10.43 12.58 -19.16
CA ALA A 136 9.97 13.93 -19.51
C ALA A 136 11.15 14.93 -19.56
N ARG A 137 12.06 14.87 -18.58
CA ARG A 137 13.31 15.66 -18.57
C ARG A 137 14.14 15.42 -19.83
N LEU A 138 14.28 14.16 -20.26
CA LEU A 138 15.04 13.81 -21.46
C LEU A 138 14.35 14.34 -22.72
N GLN A 139 13.03 14.16 -22.82
CA GLN A 139 12.23 14.65 -23.95
C GLN A 139 12.32 16.16 -24.08
N ALA A 140 12.19 16.90 -22.96
CA ALA A 140 12.38 18.35 -22.92
C ALA A 140 13.79 18.76 -23.39
N ALA A 141 14.84 18.11 -22.86
CA ALA A 141 16.22 18.39 -23.25
C ALA A 141 16.47 18.15 -24.75
N ARG A 142 15.91 17.07 -25.31
CA ARG A 142 16.02 16.76 -26.74
C ARG A 142 15.22 17.73 -27.61
N LYS A 143 13.99 18.09 -27.19
CA LYS A 143 13.13 19.08 -27.88
C LYS A 143 13.82 20.44 -27.94
N ALA A 144 14.45 20.86 -26.84
CA ALA A 144 15.24 22.10 -26.76
C ALA A 144 16.65 21.99 -27.37
N LYS A 145 17.01 20.84 -27.96
CA LYS A 145 18.33 20.57 -28.59
C LYS A 145 19.51 20.88 -27.65
N VAL A 146 19.36 20.61 -26.34
CA VAL A 146 20.42 20.83 -25.36
C VAL A 146 21.59 19.89 -25.66
N GLN A 147 22.79 20.45 -25.80
CA GLN A 147 24.00 19.69 -26.07
C GLN A 147 24.26 18.62 -24.99
N GLY A 148 24.49 17.38 -25.42
CA GLY A 148 24.71 16.22 -24.58
C GLY A 148 23.45 15.36 -24.39
N SER A 149 22.26 15.85 -24.74
CA SER A 149 21.01 15.07 -24.71
C SER A 149 20.98 13.96 -25.78
N GLU A 150 21.73 14.11 -26.86
CA GLU A 150 21.88 13.13 -27.94
C GLU A 150 22.56 11.83 -27.49
N LYS A 151 23.35 11.90 -26.41
CA LYS A 151 24.08 10.76 -25.84
C LYS A 151 23.19 9.84 -25.01
N LEU A 152 21.99 10.29 -24.66
CA LEU A 152 21.02 9.52 -23.90
C LEU A 152 20.02 8.90 -24.88
N ASP A 153 19.80 7.59 -24.72
CA ASP A 153 18.88 6.82 -25.54
C ASP A 153 17.46 6.88 -24.95
N PRO A 154 16.49 7.56 -25.60
CA PRO A 154 15.11 7.67 -25.11
C PRO A 154 14.46 6.31 -24.95
N LYS A 155 14.82 5.34 -25.80
CA LYS A 155 14.20 4.02 -25.78
C LYS A 155 14.44 3.30 -24.47
N LYS A 156 15.63 3.47 -23.88
CA LYS A 156 15.92 2.91 -22.55
C LYS A 156 15.02 3.50 -21.47
N PHE A 157 14.76 4.80 -21.50
CA PHE A 157 13.88 5.47 -20.52
C PHE A 157 12.43 5.03 -20.71
N GLU A 158 11.94 4.97 -21.94
CA GLU A 158 10.61 4.42 -22.27
C GLU A 158 10.45 2.98 -21.78
N ASP A 159 11.44 2.12 -22.07
CA ASP A 159 11.41 0.72 -21.64
C ASP A 159 11.48 0.60 -20.10
N GLN A 160 12.17 1.52 -19.42
CA GLN A 160 12.18 1.57 -17.95
C GLN A 160 10.78 1.90 -17.41
N VAL A 161 10.10 2.90 -17.98
CA VAL A 161 8.73 3.27 -17.60
C VAL A 161 7.79 2.10 -17.84
N SER A 162 7.81 1.51 -19.04
CA SER A 162 6.94 0.38 -19.41
C SER A 162 7.13 -0.82 -18.48
N ARG A 163 8.38 -1.23 -18.20
CA ARG A 163 8.66 -2.31 -17.24
C ARG A 163 8.18 -1.99 -15.83
N CYS A 164 8.25 -0.73 -15.42
CA CYS A 164 7.80 -0.32 -14.09
C CYS A 164 6.28 -0.41 -13.98
N GLU A 165 5.56 0.11 -14.97
CA GLU A 165 4.10 0.08 -15.02
C GLU A 165 3.54 -1.33 -15.11
N THR A 166 4.18 -2.22 -15.88
CA THR A 166 3.81 -3.64 -15.90
C THR A 166 3.95 -4.25 -14.50
N LYS A 167 5.07 -3.97 -13.82
CA LYS A 167 5.28 -4.49 -12.46
C LYS A 167 4.25 -3.94 -11.46
N VAL A 168 3.88 -2.66 -11.55
CA VAL A 168 2.79 -2.09 -10.71
C VAL A 168 1.48 -2.84 -10.94
N LYS A 169 1.15 -3.18 -12.19
CA LYS A 169 -0.06 -3.95 -12.50
C LYS A 169 0.00 -5.37 -11.92
N GLU A 170 1.14 -6.03 -12.02
CA GLU A 170 1.38 -7.37 -11.45
C GLU A 170 1.20 -7.35 -9.93
N GLU A 171 1.92 -6.46 -9.23
CA GLU A 171 1.85 -6.34 -7.76
C GLU A 171 0.44 -5.97 -7.29
N ARG A 172 -0.30 -5.12 -8.04
CA ARG A 172 -1.72 -4.84 -7.75
C ARG A 172 -2.61 -6.06 -7.93
N ALA A 173 -2.35 -6.90 -8.93
CA ALA A 173 -3.11 -8.12 -9.16
C ALA A 173 -2.86 -9.16 -8.05
N GLU A 174 -1.64 -9.22 -7.50
CA GLU A 174 -1.32 -10.08 -6.36
C GLU A 174 -2.13 -9.73 -5.09
N LEU A 175 -2.59 -8.48 -4.96
CA LEU A 175 -3.46 -8.07 -3.84
C LEU A 175 -4.91 -8.57 -3.96
N ALA A 176 -5.30 -9.18 -5.07
CA ALA A 176 -6.69 -9.60 -5.29
C ALA A 176 -7.15 -10.63 -4.25
N GLU A 177 -6.29 -11.58 -3.89
CA GLU A 177 -6.62 -12.61 -2.89
C GLU A 177 -6.75 -11.99 -1.49
N ASP A 178 -5.78 -11.20 -1.05
CA ASP A 178 -5.84 -10.52 0.24
C ASP A 178 -7.06 -9.59 0.34
N SER A 179 -7.42 -8.91 -0.76
CA SER A 179 -8.62 -8.07 -0.84
C SER A 179 -9.91 -8.88 -0.74
N ALA A 180 -9.95 -10.07 -1.37
CA ALA A 180 -11.09 -10.98 -1.23
C ALA A 180 -11.23 -11.48 0.21
N GLN A 181 -10.12 -11.84 0.86
CA GLN A 181 -10.10 -12.25 2.27
C GLN A 181 -10.53 -11.11 3.21
N GLU A 182 -10.07 -9.87 2.97
CA GLU A 182 -10.52 -8.68 3.70
C GLU A 182 -12.02 -8.48 3.60
N LYS A 183 -12.57 -8.60 2.39
CA LYS A 183 -14.01 -8.47 2.14
C LYS A 183 -14.81 -9.55 2.87
N THR A 184 -14.41 -10.82 2.77
CA THR A 184 -15.08 -11.92 3.48
C THR A 184 -15.03 -11.73 5.00
N ALA A 185 -13.88 -11.32 5.54
CA ALA A 185 -13.74 -11.06 6.98
C ALA A 185 -14.61 -9.86 7.42
N ARG A 186 -14.71 -8.82 6.57
CA ARG A 186 -15.59 -7.67 6.81
C ARG A 186 -17.05 -8.09 6.87
N GLU A 187 -17.51 -8.87 5.89
CA GLU A 187 -18.90 -9.36 5.84
C GLU A 187 -19.22 -10.22 7.08
N ALA A 188 -18.31 -11.09 7.49
CA ALA A 188 -18.45 -11.88 8.72
C ALA A 188 -18.55 -10.99 9.97
N TRP A 189 -17.73 -9.95 10.08
CA TRP A 189 -17.79 -8.97 11.16
C TRP A 189 -19.12 -8.20 11.18
N GLU A 190 -19.59 -7.70 10.03
CA GLU A 190 -20.86 -6.95 9.94
C GLU A 190 -22.07 -7.78 10.37
N VAL A 191 -22.07 -9.10 10.09
CA VAL A 191 -23.11 -10.01 10.59
C VAL A 191 -23.10 -10.08 12.12
N LYS A 192 -21.93 -10.22 12.74
CA LYS A 192 -21.79 -10.28 14.20
C LYS A 192 -22.12 -8.94 14.86
N LYS A 193 -21.70 -7.83 14.25
CA LYS A 193 -22.05 -6.46 14.66
C LYS A 193 -23.55 -6.26 14.65
N THR A 194 -24.23 -6.68 13.58
CA THR A 194 -25.69 -6.58 13.46
C THR A 194 -26.41 -7.45 14.51
N ALA A 195 -25.89 -8.63 14.84
CA ALA A 195 -26.45 -9.47 15.89
C ALA A 195 -26.32 -8.80 17.28
N LEU A 196 -25.16 -8.22 17.59
CA LEU A 196 -24.95 -7.46 18.83
C LEU A 196 -25.85 -6.22 18.90
N ALA A 197 -25.94 -5.47 17.81
CA ALA A 197 -26.81 -4.31 17.67
C ALA A 197 -28.27 -4.65 18.01
N LYS A 198 -28.81 -5.73 17.43
CA LYS A 198 -30.20 -6.18 17.66
C LYS A 198 -30.46 -6.53 19.13
N LYS A 199 -29.50 -7.14 19.83
CA LYS A 199 -29.65 -7.51 21.25
C LYS A 199 -29.51 -6.30 22.18
N THR A 200 -28.72 -5.31 21.78
CA THR A 200 -28.37 -4.15 22.63
C THR A 200 -29.07 -2.86 22.24
N PHE A 201 -29.95 -2.89 21.24
CA PHE A 201 -30.57 -1.71 20.64
C PHE A 201 -29.52 -0.64 20.26
N ASP A 202 -28.46 -1.09 19.56
CA ASP A 202 -27.31 -0.31 19.11
C ASP A 202 -26.38 0.28 20.19
N ALA A 203 -26.72 0.14 21.47
CA ALA A 203 -25.94 0.73 22.57
C ALA A 203 -24.46 0.31 22.59
N ARG A 204 -24.12 -0.84 21.98
CA ARG A 204 -22.75 -1.39 21.93
C ARG A 204 -22.17 -1.57 20.54
N ALA A 205 -22.95 -1.30 19.49
CA ALA A 205 -22.57 -1.51 18.09
C ALA A 205 -22.52 -0.21 17.26
N SER A 206 -22.87 0.93 17.87
CA SER A 206 -22.88 2.24 17.23
C SER A 206 -21.48 2.72 16.82
N PRO A 207 -21.33 3.44 15.68
CA PRO A 207 -20.07 4.06 15.25
C PRO A 207 -19.39 4.94 16.32
N TYR A 208 -20.16 5.55 17.23
CA TYR A 208 -19.61 6.38 18.31
C TYR A 208 -18.90 5.56 19.39
N VAL A 209 -19.35 4.33 19.63
CA VAL A 209 -18.65 3.36 20.48
C VAL A 209 -17.40 2.85 19.78
N GLU A 210 -17.34 2.92 18.44
CA GLU A 210 -16.19 2.48 17.67
C GLU A 210 -14.99 3.43 17.70
N ILE A 211 -15.21 4.69 18.05
CA ILE A 211 -14.18 5.75 18.11
C ILE A 211 -13.49 5.83 19.49
N LEU A 212 -14.19 5.41 20.56
CA LEU A 212 -13.71 5.38 21.96
C LEU A 212 -12.81 4.17 22.25
#